data_AF-A0A950N328-F1
#
_entry.id   AF-A0A950N328-F1
#
_cell.length_a   1.000
_cell.length_b   1.000
_cell.length_c   1.000
_cell.angle_alpha   90.00
_cell.angle_beta   90.00
_cell.angle_gamma   90.00
#
_symmetry.space_group_name_H-M   'P 1'
#
loop_
_entity.id
_entity.type
_entity.pdbx_description
1 polymer ?
#
loop_
_entity_poly.entity_id
_entity_poly.type
_entity_poly.pdbx_seq_one_letter_code
_entity_poly.pdbx_strand_id
1 'polypeptide(L)'
;MSVAPIDADNAAQAEYWSCVAGPKWTEHQEHQDQVLRPVSDRLIAAAEPKPGDWVVDVGCGCGATTIDFAARISPGGEALGLDISEPMLARARER
;
A
#
# COMPACT_ATOMS: atom_id res chain seq x y z
N MET A 1 -24.87 -15.68 -0.14
CA MET A 1 -24.60 -14.56 -1.07
C MET A 1 -23.59 -15.04 -2.09
N SER A 2 -23.96 -15.13 -3.37
CA SER A 2 -23.02 -15.45 -4.44
C SER A 2 -22.29 -14.17 -4.79
N VAL A 3 -20.98 -14.14 -4.48
CA VAL A 3 -20.08 -13.10 -4.99
C VAL A 3 -19.94 -13.39 -6.48
N ALA A 4 -20.25 -12.40 -7.33
CA ALA A 4 -20.00 -12.48 -8.76
C ALA A 4 -18.51 -12.81 -8.99
N PRO A 5 -18.14 -13.61 -10.01
CA PRO A 5 -16.73 -13.87 -10.28
C PRO A 5 -16.05 -12.53 -10.57
N ILE A 6 -15.10 -12.15 -9.71
CA ILE A 6 -14.10 -11.12 -10.03
C ILE A 6 -13.46 -11.58 -11.35
N ASP A 7 -13.41 -10.71 -12.35
CA ASP A 7 -12.75 -10.99 -13.63
C ASP A 7 -11.39 -11.64 -13.35
N ALA A 8 -11.29 -12.93 -13.69
CA ALA A 8 -10.40 -13.87 -13.01
C ALA A 8 -8.91 -13.72 -13.38
N ASP A 9 -8.53 -12.71 -14.15
CA ASP A 9 -7.14 -12.60 -14.58
C ASP A 9 -6.70 -11.14 -14.75
N ASN A 10 -6.62 -10.40 -13.63
CA ASN A 10 -5.95 -9.09 -13.55
C ASN A 10 -4.46 -9.12 -13.98
N ALA A 11 -4.00 -10.14 -14.71
CA ALA A 11 -2.67 -10.27 -15.28
C ALA A 11 -2.20 -9.02 -16.01
N ALA A 12 -3.05 -8.35 -16.80
CA ALA A 12 -2.66 -7.11 -17.47
C ALA A 12 -2.28 -6.00 -16.47
N GLN A 13 -2.96 -5.92 -15.32
CA GLN A 13 -2.60 -4.99 -14.25
C GLN A 13 -1.34 -5.47 -13.52
N ALA A 14 -1.22 -6.77 -13.23
CA ALA A 14 -0.02 -7.33 -12.60
C ALA A 14 1.24 -7.07 -13.45
N GLU A 15 1.17 -7.29 -14.76
CA GLU A 15 2.23 -7.00 -15.72
C GLU A 15 2.51 -5.50 -15.78
N TYR A 16 1.49 -4.66 -15.92
CA TYR A 16 1.68 -3.21 -15.98
C TYR A 16 2.36 -2.66 -14.72
N TRP A 17 1.88 -3.03 -13.54
CA TRP A 17 2.43 -2.56 -12.27
C TRP A 17 3.76 -3.19 -11.92
N SER A 18 4.09 -4.39 -12.40
CA SER A 18 5.39 -5.01 -12.15
C SER A 18 6.46 -4.59 -13.16
N CYS A 19 6.10 -4.38 -14.42
CA CYS A 19 7.08 -4.20 -15.50
C CYS A 19 7.14 -2.77 -16.06
N VAL A 20 6.04 -2.02 -16.01
CA VAL A 20 5.93 -0.71 -16.68
C VAL A 20 5.94 0.45 -15.69
N ALA A 21 4.97 0.46 -14.77
CA ALA A 21 4.80 1.54 -13.81
C ALA A 21 5.63 1.34 -12.54
N GLY A 22 5.66 0.13 -11.98
CA GLY A 22 6.34 -0.17 -10.72
C GLY A 22 7.81 0.24 -10.68
N PRO A 23 8.65 -0.11 -11.66
CA PRO A 23 10.05 0.29 -11.67
C PRO A 23 10.25 1.81 -11.59
N LYS A 24 9.43 2.59 -12.34
CA LYS A 24 9.47 4.05 -12.29
C LYS A 24 9.00 4.58 -10.95
N TRP A 25 7.97 3.96 -10.38
CA TRP A 25 7.46 4.34 -9.07
C TRP A 25 8.50 4.08 -7.97
N THR A 26 9.16 2.93 -8.01
CA THR A 26 10.26 2.56 -7.12
C THR A 26 11.45 3.52 -7.28
N GLU A 27 11.82 3.86 -8.51
CA GLU A 27 12.90 4.83 -8.79
C GLU A 27 12.60 6.22 -8.23
N HIS A 28 11.34 6.67 -8.33
CA HIS A 28 10.91 7.98 -7.84
C HIS A 28 10.18 7.93 -6.50
N GLN A 29 10.42 6.88 -5.71
CA GLN A 29 9.61 6.55 -4.52
C GLN A 29 9.51 7.72 -3.53
N GLU A 30 10.63 8.38 -3.19
CA GLU A 30 10.63 9.50 -2.25
C GLU A 30 9.77 10.68 -2.75
N HIS A 31 9.83 10.96 -4.06
CA HIS A 31 9.02 12.01 -4.66
C HIS A 31 7.53 11.66 -4.62
N GLN A 32 7.19 10.40 -4.92
CA GLN A 32 5.80 9.93 -4.87
C GLN A 32 5.23 9.98 -3.44
N ASP A 33 6.01 9.54 -2.44
CA ASP A 33 5.63 9.64 -1.02
C ASP A 33 5.32 11.10 -0.64
N GLN A 34 6.15 12.05 -1.08
CA GLN A 34 5.95 13.49 -0.80
C GLN A 34 4.71 14.05 -1.48
N VAL A 35 4.51 13.75 -2.76
CA VAL A 35 3.36 14.24 -3.54
C VAL A 35 2.04 13.68 -3.00
N LEU A 36 2.03 12.41 -2.59
CA LEU A 36 0.83 11.73 -2.09
C LEU A 36 0.56 11.95 -0.60
N ARG A 37 1.54 12.46 0.16
CA ARG A 37 1.42 12.68 1.61
C ARG A 37 0.13 13.39 2.03
N PRO A 38 -0.32 14.49 1.39
CA PRO A 38 -1.56 15.16 1.78
C PRO A 38 -2.83 14.33 1.59
N VAL A 39 -2.79 13.35 0.68
CA VAL A 39 -3.88 12.39 0.47
C VAL A 39 -3.83 11.32 1.56
N SER A 40 -2.65 10.72 1.80
CA SER A 40 -2.46 9.71 2.84
C SER A 40 -2.81 10.25 4.23
N ASP A 41 -2.40 11.47 4.58
CA ASP A 41 -2.72 12.09 5.88
C ASP A 41 -4.24 12.24 6.07
N ARG A 42 -4.98 12.62 5.02
CA ARG A 42 -6.45 12.71 5.07
C ARG A 42 -7.11 11.35 5.19
N LEU A 43 -6.63 10.36 4.44
CA LEU A 43 -7.11 8.98 4.51
C LEU A 43 -6.95 8.42 5.92
N ILE A 44 -5.77 8.59 6.50
CA ILE A 44 -5.47 8.06 7.84
C ILE A 44 -6.28 8.80 8.91
N ALA A 45 -6.43 10.12 8.80
CA ALA A 45 -7.26 10.89 9.73
C ALA A 45 -8.72 10.43 9.69
N ALA A 46 -9.26 10.18 8.49
CA ALA A 46 -10.64 9.71 8.33
C ALA A 46 -10.86 8.28 8.82
N ALA A 47 -9.81 7.44 8.79
CA ALA A 47 -9.86 6.07 9.28
C ALA A 47 -9.82 5.97 10.82
N GLU A 48 -9.43 7.05 11.51
CA GLU A 48 -9.32 7.13 12.97
C GLU A 48 -8.68 5.89 13.64
N PRO A 49 -7.48 5.45 13.19
CA PRO A 49 -6.85 4.24 13.70
C PRO A 49 -6.48 4.38 15.18
N LYS A 50 -6.64 3.29 15.92
CA LYS A 50 -6.37 3.23 17.36
C LYS A 50 -5.29 2.21 17.68
N PRO A 51 -4.55 2.40 18.78
CA PRO A 51 -3.67 1.37 19.31
C PRO A 51 -4.39 0.02 19.45
N GLY A 52 -3.81 -1.05 18.92
CA GLY A 52 -4.43 -2.38 18.92
C GLY A 52 -5.20 -2.74 17.66
N ASP A 53 -5.45 -1.80 16.76
CA ASP A 53 -6.18 -2.07 15.52
C ASP A 53 -5.36 -2.91 14.55
N TRP A 54 -6.07 -3.62 13.66
CA TRP A 54 -5.51 -4.39 12.56
C TRP A 54 -5.87 -3.72 11.24
N VAL A 55 -4.87 -3.39 10.44
CA VAL A 55 -5.03 -2.67 9.17
C VAL A 55 -4.51 -3.51 8.02
N VAL A 56 -5.28 -3.56 6.93
CA VAL A 56 -4.83 -4.10 5.64
C VAL A 56 -4.80 -2.96 4.63
N ASP A 57 -3.62 -2.66 4.09
CA ASP A 57 -3.38 -1.61 3.09
C ASP A 57 -3.22 -2.26 1.71
N VAL A 58 -4.23 -2.11 0.84
CA VAL A 58 -4.29 -2.77 -0.48
C VAL A 58 -3.82 -1.79 -1.55
N GLY A 59 -2.79 -2.19 -2.30
CA GLY A 59 -2.05 -1.29 -3.18
C GLY A 59 -1.02 -0.46 -2.40
N CYS A 60 -0.35 -1.07 -1.41
CA CYS A 60 0.53 -0.35 -0.49
C CYS A 60 1.78 0.25 -1.16
N GLY A 61 2.08 -0.18 -2.38
CA GLY A 61 3.25 0.23 -3.16
C GLY A 61 4.55 0.04 -2.40
N CYS A 62 5.31 1.12 -2.24
CA CYS A 62 6.57 1.11 -1.49
C CYS A 62 6.37 1.25 0.03
N GLY A 63 5.15 1.05 0.55
CA GLY A 63 4.86 0.86 1.98
C GLY A 63 4.63 2.12 2.80
N ALA A 64 4.63 3.31 2.20
CA ALA A 64 4.54 4.58 2.95
C ALA A 64 3.30 4.65 3.86
N THR A 65 2.12 4.38 3.29
CA THR A 65 0.85 4.43 4.02
C THR A 65 0.74 3.31 5.06
N THR A 66 1.23 2.10 4.75
CA THR A 66 1.29 0.97 5.70
C THR A 66 2.14 1.30 6.93
N ILE A 67 3.33 1.89 6.74
CA ILE A 67 4.23 2.30 7.83
C ILE A 67 3.55 3.38 8.71
N ASP A 68 2.90 4.33 8.05
CA ASP A 68 2.17 5.40 8.73
C ASP A 68 1.00 4.88 9.57
N PHE A 69 0.26 3.88 9.08
CA PHE A 69 -0.75 3.19 9.89
C PHE A 69 -0.13 2.42 11.05
N ALA A 70 0.94 1.65 10.81
CA ALA A 70 1.65 0.87 11.84
C ALA A 70 2.08 1.75 13.02
N ALA A 71 2.57 2.96 12.75
CA ALA A 71 2.96 3.91 13.78
C ALA A 71 1.78 4.36 14.67
N ARG A 72 0.58 4.50 14.10
CA ARG A 72 -0.62 5.02 14.79
C ARG A 72 -1.39 3.95 15.57
N ILE A 73 -1.34 2.71 15.10
CA ILE A 73 -1.96 1.56 15.77
C ILE A 73 -1.04 0.89 16.81
N SER A 74 0.16 1.45 17.02
CA SER A 74 1.06 1.05 18.10
C SER A 74 0.64 1.68 19.44
N PRO A 75 0.82 0.98 20.58
CA PRO A 75 1.23 -0.42 20.71
C PRO A 75 0.08 -1.40 20.44
N GLY A 76 0.44 -2.64 20.09
CA GLY A 76 -0.48 -3.79 20.05
C GLY A 76 -1.28 -3.98 18.75
N GLY A 77 -1.20 -3.05 17.81
CA GLY A 77 -1.78 -3.20 16.47
C GLY A 77 -0.80 -3.75 15.44
N GLU A 78 -1.34 -4.14 14.28
CA GLU A 78 -0.57 -4.71 13.17
C GLU A 78 -1.10 -4.16 11.83
N ALA A 79 -0.19 -3.76 10.94
CA ALA A 79 -0.51 -3.29 9.60
C ALA A 79 0.12 -4.22 8.55
N LEU A 80 -0.72 -4.76 7.66
CA LEU A 80 -0.31 -5.61 6.55
C LEU A 80 -0.46 -4.86 5.22
N GLY A 81 0.66 -4.61 4.54
CA GLY A 81 0.67 -4.05 3.20
C GLY A 81 0.60 -5.16 2.14
N LEU A 82 -0.28 -5.01 1.15
CA LEU A 82 -0.41 -5.89 0.00
C LEU A 82 -0.27 -5.07 -1.29
N ASP A 83 0.54 -5.54 -2.22
CA ASP A 83 0.63 -4.94 -3.56
C ASP A 83 0.88 -6.04 -4.59
N ILE A 84 0.50 -5.78 -5.85
CA ILE A 84 0.72 -6.70 -6.97
C ILE A 84 2.07 -6.45 -7.66
N SER A 85 2.71 -5.31 -7.40
CA SER A 85 4.00 -4.93 -7.96
C SER A 85 5.15 -5.51 -7.14
N GLU A 86 5.78 -6.55 -7.67
CA GLU A 86 7.00 -7.13 -7.08
C GLU A 86 8.12 -6.10 -6.81
N PRO A 87 8.48 -5.18 -7.73
CA PRO A 87 9.55 -4.22 -7.45
C PRO A 87 9.19 -3.18 -6.38
N MET A 88 7.92 -2.82 -6.24
CA MET A 88 7.48 -1.90 -5.19
C MET A 88 7.48 -2.59 -3.83
N LEU A 89 7.02 -3.86 -3.77
CA LEU A 89 7.12 -4.68 -2.56
C LEU A 89 8.56 -4.95 -2.13
N ALA A 90 9.47 -5.20 -3.08
CA ALA A 90 10.88 -5.36 -2.78
C ALA A 90 11.43 -4.10 -2.08
N ARG A 91 11.13 -2.92 -2.63
CA ARG A 91 11.51 -1.65 -2.00
C ARG A 91 10.83 -1.42 -0.65
N ALA A 92 9.57 -1.80 -0.50
CA ALA A 92 8.86 -1.69 0.78
C ALA A 92 9.51 -2.52 1.89
N ARG A 93 9.99 -3.73 1.57
CA ARG A 93 10.66 -4.64 2.52
C ARG A 93 12.03 -4.13 3.00
N GLU A 94 12.63 -3.19 2.30
CA GLU A 94 13.90 -2.55 2.70
C GLU A 94 13.70 -1.41 3.71
N ARG A 95 12.44 -1.01 3.98
CA ARG A 95 12.07 0.07 4.90
C ARG A 95 11.61 -0.50 6.24
#